data_AF-A0A5B8VN44-F1
#
_entry.id   AF-A0A5B8VN44-F1
#
_cell.length_a   1.000
_cell.length_b   1.000
_cell.length_c   1.000
_cell.angle_alpha   90.00
_cell.angle_beta   90.00
_cell.angle_gamma   90.00
#
_symmetry.space_group_name_H-M   'P 1'
#
loop_
_entity.id
_entity.type
_entity.pdbx_description
1 polymer ?
#
loop_
_entity_poly.entity_id
_entity_poly.type
_entity_poly.pdbx_seq_one_letter_code
_entity_poly.pdbx_strand_id
1 'polypeptide(L)'
;MGLSLNKTPEPGIKNVKIKVHNTSKEDLNIAVVEIKYFDKEGKFIQGETLQTGKIGAGKSATLKIPSSKNAEKISYKVSLISGDNVYLMGR
;
A
#
# COMPACT_ATOMS: atom_id res chain seq x y z
N MET A 1 21.20 30.64 -19.62
CA MET A 1 20.87 29.33 -19.02
C MET A 1 19.36 29.26 -18.87
N GLY A 2 18.67 28.48 -19.71
CA GLY A 2 17.21 28.37 -19.68
C GLY A 2 16.77 27.36 -18.63
N LEU A 3 15.93 27.80 -17.69
CA LEU A 3 15.22 26.91 -16.77
C LEU A 3 14.02 26.32 -17.53
N SER A 4 14.14 25.08 -18.01
CA SER A 4 13.00 24.33 -18.52
C SER A 4 12.14 23.86 -17.35
N LEU A 5 10.96 24.47 -17.20
CA LEU A 5 9.97 24.15 -16.16
C LEU A 5 9.05 22.97 -16.50
N ASN A 6 9.30 22.26 -17.61
CA ASN A 6 8.49 21.12 -18.01
C ASN A 6 9.24 19.82 -17.77
N LYS A 7 9.42 19.44 -16.50
CA LYS A 7 9.69 18.03 -16.18
C LYS A 7 8.40 17.27 -16.38
N THR A 8 8.28 16.59 -17.53
CA THR A 8 7.31 15.50 -17.69
C THR A 8 7.44 14.60 -16.45
N PRO A 9 6.35 14.25 -15.75
CA PRO A 9 6.43 13.33 -14.63
C PRO A 9 7.20 12.10 -15.08
N GLU A 10 8.33 11.82 -14.44
CA GLU A 10 9.07 10.60 -14.77
C GLU A 10 8.12 9.42 -14.53
N PRO A 11 7.92 8.54 -15.53
CA PRO A 11 7.10 7.36 -15.35
C PRO A 11 7.61 6.57 -14.15
N GLY A 12 6.68 6.00 -13.38
CA GLY A 12 7.00 5.27 -12.17
C GLY A 12 6.10 5.61 -10.98
N ILE A 13 5.80 4.59 -10.19
CA ILE A 13 5.19 4.71 -8.88
C ILE A 13 6.22 5.29 -7.92
N LYS A 14 5.96 6.47 -7.35
CA LYS A 14 6.83 7.14 -6.38
C LYS A 14 6.01 7.74 -5.26
N ASN A 15 6.53 7.68 -4.03
CA ASN A 15 5.93 8.33 -2.84
C ASN A 15 4.47 7.94 -2.54
N VAL A 16 4.01 6.77 -3.00
CA VAL A 16 2.68 6.26 -2.69
C VAL A 16 2.63 5.78 -1.25
N LYS A 17 1.54 6.09 -0.56
CA LYS A 17 1.25 5.63 0.79
C LYS A 17 -0.11 4.95 0.82
N ILE A 18 -0.20 3.81 1.48
CA ILE A 18 -1.47 3.13 1.76
C ILE A 18 -1.81 3.35 3.22
N LYS A 19 -3.03 3.83 3.49
CA LYS A 19 -3.57 3.94 4.84
C LYS A 19 -4.40 2.68 5.14
N VAL A 20 -3.99 1.93 6.14
CA VAL A 20 -4.74 0.78 6.67
C VAL A 20 -5.53 1.28 7.88
N HIS A 21 -6.86 1.24 7.79
CA HIS A 21 -7.74 1.67 8.88
C HIS A 21 -8.35 0.44 9.57
N ASN A 22 -8.15 0.32 10.88
CA ASN A 22 -8.80 -0.67 11.70
C ASN A 22 -10.23 -0.21 11.98
N THR A 23 -11.21 -0.87 11.38
CA THR A 23 -12.65 -0.60 11.57
C THR A 23 -13.28 -1.41 12.70
N SER A 24 -12.51 -2.28 13.34
CA SER A 24 -12.98 -3.10 14.45
C SER A 24 -12.96 -2.33 15.78
N LYS A 25 -13.56 -2.93 16.81
CA LYS A 25 -13.54 -2.44 18.19
C LYS A 25 -12.33 -2.92 18.98
N GLU A 26 -11.49 -3.74 18.37
CA GLU A 26 -10.35 -4.40 19.00
C GLU A 26 -9.05 -3.90 18.37
N ASP A 27 -7.95 -3.99 19.11
CA ASP A 27 -6.64 -3.63 18.59
C ASP A 27 -6.11 -4.72 17.65
N LEU A 28 -5.44 -4.29 16.57
CA LEU A 28 -4.75 -5.20 15.66
C LEU A 28 -3.25 -5.17 15.92
N ASN A 29 -2.68 -6.36 16.11
CA ASN A 29 -1.26 -6.56 16.28
C ASN A 29 -0.54 -6.35 14.94
N ILE A 30 -1.04 -6.98 13.86
CA ILE A 30 -0.41 -7.00 12.54
C ILE A 30 -1.46 -6.91 11.44
N ALA A 31 -1.16 -6.17 10.37
CA ALA A 31 -1.80 -6.27 9.07
C ALA A 31 -0.74 -6.38 7.97
N VAL A 32 -0.91 -7.37 7.10
CA VAL A 32 -0.04 -7.63 5.95
C VAL A 32 -0.78 -7.24 4.67
N VAL A 33 -0.12 -6.44 3.84
CA VAL A 33 -0.64 -5.95 2.57
C VAL A 33 0.29 -6.39 1.46
N GLU A 34 -0.24 -7.18 0.53
CA GLU A 34 0.42 -7.53 -0.73
C GLU A 34 0.19 -6.43 -1.75
N ILE A 35 1.27 -5.98 -2.38
CA ILE A 35 1.26 -5.00 -3.47
C ILE A 35 1.73 -5.70 -4.73
N LYS A 36 1.05 -5.50 -5.84
CA LYS A 36 1.51 -5.92 -7.17
C LYS A 36 1.65 -4.70 -8.05
N TYR A 37 2.74 -4.65 -8.80
CA TYR A 37 3.07 -3.56 -9.71
C TYR A 37 2.85 -4.02 -11.14
N PHE A 38 2.28 -3.14 -11.96
CA PHE A 38 2.00 -3.41 -13.35
C PHE A 38 2.52 -2.26 -14.23
N ASP A 39 2.94 -2.61 -15.44
CA ASP A 39 3.29 -1.61 -16.46
C ASP A 39 2.03 -0.97 -17.06
N LYS A 40 2.24 -0.08 -18.04
CA LYS A 40 1.15 0.61 -18.75
C LYS A 40 0.18 -0.35 -19.45
N GLU A 41 0.66 -1.50 -19.92
CA GLU A 41 -0.11 -2.53 -20.63
C GLU A 41 -0.84 -3.47 -19.66
N GLY A 42 -0.61 -3.32 -18.35
CA GLY A 42 -1.20 -4.15 -17.32
C GLY A 42 -0.45 -5.45 -17.08
N LYS A 43 0.77 -5.60 -17.61
CA LYS A 43 1.61 -6.77 -17.35
C LYS A 43 2.23 -6.66 -15.96
N PHE A 44 2.20 -7.76 -15.22
CA PHE A 44 2.84 -7.84 -13.92
C PHE A 44 4.35 -7.63 -14.01
N ILE A 45 4.88 -6.77 -13.13
CA ILE A 45 6.31 -6.48 -13.01
C ILE A 45 6.87 -7.21 -11.80
N GLN A 46 6.32 -6.93 -10.61
CA GLN A 46 6.81 -7.45 -9.34
C GLN A 46 5.74 -7.39 -8.26
N GLY A 47 5.96 -8.12 -7.17
CA GLY A 47 5.12 -8.11 -5.98
C GLY A 47 5.95 -7.73 -4.75
N GLU A 48 5.32 -7.07 -3.79
CA GLU A 48 5.91 -6.70 -2.50
C GLU A 48 4.95 -7.10 -1.38
N THR A 49 5.49 -7.55 -0.25
CA THR A 49 4.71 -7.83 0.95
C THR A 49 5.10 -6.83 2.01
N LEU A 50 4.14 -6.02 2.44
CA LEU A 50 4.36 -4.97 3.43
C LEU A 50 3.59 -5.29 4.70
N GLN A 51 4.22 -5.03 5.84
CA GLN A 51 3.61 -5.24 7.15
C GLN A 51 3.49 -3.92 7.90
N THR A 52 2.35 -3.74 8.56
CA THR A 52 2.15 -2.73 9.59
C THR A 52 1.57 -3.40 10.84
N GLY A 53 1.62 -2.71 11.97
CA GLY A 53 1.15 -3.27 13.23
C GLY A 53 0.82 -2.21 14.27
N LYS A 54 0.38 -2.67 15.44
CA LYS A 54 -0.09 -1.81 16.55
C LYS A 54 -1.17 -0.82 16.09
N ILE A 55 -2.16 -1.31 15.35
CA ILE A 55 -3.26 -0.48 14.85
C ILE A 55 -4.40 -0.55 15.87
N GLY A 56 -4.46 0.46 16.75
CA GLY A 56 -5.52 0.54 17.75
C GLY A 56 -6.93 0.55 17.12
N ALA A 57 -7.94 0.18 17.91
CA ALA A 57 -9.35 0.22 17.50
C ALA A 57 -9.74 1.59 16.93
N GLY A 58 -10.36 1.61 15.74
CA GLY A 58 -10.72 2.85 15.05
C GLY A 58 -9.54 3.71 14.60
N LYS A 59 -8.29 3.23 14.70
CA LYS A 59 -7.09 3.98 14.27
C LYS A 59 -6.65 3.56 12.88
N SER A 60 -5.63 4.25 12.37
CA SER A 60 -5.02 3.93 11.08
C SER A 60 -3.51 3.85 11.21
N ALA A 61 -2.90 2.97 10.43
CA ALA A 61 -1.47 2.99 10.16
C ALA A 61 -1.21 3.33 8.69
N THR A 62 -0.03 3.87 8.42
CA THR A 62 0.37 4.25 7.06
C THR A 62 1.56 3.43 6.62
N LEU A 63 1.42 2.74 5.50
CA LEU A 63 2.46 2.01 4.81
C LEU A 63 3.04 2.88 3.70
N LYS A 64 4.37 2.98 3.66
CA LYS A 64 5.07 3.56 2.51
C LYS A 64 5.30 2.46 1.49
N ILE A 65 4.81 2.68 0.27
CA ILE A 65 4.98 1.73 -0.83
C ILE A 65 6.35 1.97 -1.48
N PRO A 66 7.15 0.91 -1.71
CA PRO A 66 8.38 1.03 -2.47
C PRO A 66 8.16 1.69 -3.83
N SER A 67 9.09 2.55 -4.23
CA SER A 67 9.02 3.16 -5.56
C SER A 67 9.38 2.14 -6.63
N SER A 68 8.73 2.22 -7.79
CA SER A 68 9.09 1.43 -8.97
C SER A 68 9.16 2.34 -10.18
N LYS A 69 10.30 2.32 -10.90
CA LYS A 69 10.53 3.15 -12.08
C LYS A 69 9.75 2.68 -13.31
N ASN A 70 9.42 1.38 -13.36
CA ASN A 70 8.83 0.74 -14.53
C ASN A 70 7.33 0.50 -14.38
N ALA A 71 6.79 0.71 -13.17
CA ALA A 71 5.38 0.51 -12.88
C ALA A 71 4.58 1.80 -13.09
N GLU A 72 3.39 1.66 -13.67
CA GLU A 72 2.42 2.75 -13.77
C GLU A 72 1.15 2.50 -12.97
N LYS A 73 0.90 1.24 -12.59
CA LYS A 73 -0.25 0.84 -11.80
C LYS A 73 0.18 -0.04 -10.63
N ILE A 74 -0.56 0.05 -9.54
CA ILE A 74 -0.47 -0.90 -8.43
C ILE A 74 -1.84 -1.48 -8.13
N SER A 75 -1.87 -2.75 -7.71
CA SER A 75 -3.00 -3.34 -6.99
C SER A 75 -2.54 -3.70 -5.59
N TYR A 76 -3.44 -3.63 -4.61
CA TYR A 76 -3.13 -4.01 -3.24
C TYR A 76 -4.23 -4.89 -2.65
N LYS A 77 -3.85 -5.80 -1.75
CA LYS A 77 -4.76 -6.67 -1.01
C LYS A 77 -4.24 -6.86 0.42
N VAL A 78 -5.12 -6.75 1.40
CA VAL A 78 -4.83 -7.23 2.76
C VAL A 78 -4.85 -8.75 2.73
N SER A 79 -3.71 -9.40 2.93
CA SER A 79 -3.58 -10.86 2.86
C SER A 79 -3.64 -11.55 4.22
N LEU A 80 -3.27 -10.83 5.29
CA LEU A 80 -3.32 -11.34 6.66
C LEU A 80 -3.61 -10.20 7.63
N ILE A 81 -4.41 -10.50 8.65
CA ILE A 81 -4.55 -9.67 9.85
C ILE A 81 -4.40 -10.55 11.09
N SER A 82 -3.84 -10.00 12.16
CA SER A 82 -3.67 -10.66 13.45
C SER A 82 -3.97 -9.67 14.57
N GLY A 83 -4.62 -10.17 15.61
CA GLY A 83 -5.05 -9.47 16.81
C GLY A 83 -5.55 -10.50 17.82
N ASP A 84 -5.73 -10.10 19.07
CA ASP A 84 -6.13 -11.03 20.13
C ASP A 84 -7.56 -11.52 19.92
N ASN A 85 -8.42 -10.68 19.33
CA ASN A 85 -9.79 -10.99 18.96
C ASN A 85 -10.07 -10.49 17.53
N VAL A 86 -9.67 -11.25 16.52
CA VAL A 86 -9.89 -10.87 15.11
C VAL A 86 -11.31 -11.22 14.67
N TYR A 87 -12.10 -10.18 14.34
CA TYR A 87 -13.39 -10.33 13.67
C TYR A 87 -13.30 -9.81 12.23
N LEU A 88 -13.36 -10.72 11.26
CA LEU A 88 -13.43 -10.37 9.84
C LEU A 88 -14.87 -10.02 9.47
N MET A 89 -15.18 -8.73 9.38
CA MET A 89 -16.45 -8.24 8.83
C MET A 89 -16.24 -7.71 7.41
N GLY A 90 -16.74 -8.47 6.42
CA GLY A 90 -16.88 -7.97 5.05
C GLY A 90 -18.15 -7.13 4.91
N ARG A 91 -18.10 -6.06 4.10
CA ARG A 91 -19.28 -5.37 3.58
C ARG A 91 -19.47 -5.74 2.12
#